data_AF-F7ZF48-F1
#
_entry.id   AF-F7ZF48-F1
#
_cell.length_a   1.000
_cell.length_b   1.000
_cell.length_c   1.000
_cell.angle_alpha   90.00
_cell.angle_beta   90.00
_cell.angle_gamma   90.00
#
_symmetry.space_group_name_H-M   'P 1'
#
loop_
_entity.id
_entity.type
_entity.pdbx_description
1 polymer ?
#
loop_
_entity_poly.entity_id
_entity_poly.type
_entity_poly.pdbx_seq_one_letter_code
_entity_poly.pdbx_strand_id
1 'polypeptide(L)'
;MIGALGLWWVWLAAALVLGLAEVLLPGFIFLGFAIAAVLISGVVLIAPELGAPALLAVYGGGALICWIGLRVVFRNQSSGARIVTKDINDN
;
A
#
# COMPACT_ATOMS: atom_id res chain seq x y z
N MET A 1 27.99 6.36 10.13
CA MET A 1 26.90 7.30 9.79
C MET A 1 25.64 6.51 9.50
N ILE A 2 24.48 6.96 9.96
CA ILE A 2 23.19 6.31 9.65
C ILE A 2 22.84 6.63 8.19
N GLY A 3 22.71 5.60 7.36
CA GLY A 3 22.30 5.77 5.95
C GLY A 3 20.81 6.13 5.83
N ALA A 4 20.37 6.56 4.64
CA ALA A 4 18.99 7.00 4.43
C ALA A 4 17.91 5.97 4.87
N LEU A 5 18.21 4.67 4.76
CA LEU A 5 17.31 3.60 5.19
C LEU A 5 17.10 3.53 6.71
N GLY A 6 18.03 4.06 7.51
CA GLY A 6 17.90 4.12 8.97
C GLY A 6 17.15 5.37 9.45
N LEU A 7 16.66 6.22 8.53
CA LEU A 7 15.88 7.41 8.87
C LEU A 7 14.38 7.10 8.71
N TRP A 8 13.63 7.05 9.81
CA TRP A 8 12.21 6.69 9.80
C TRP A 8 11.37 7.60 8.88
N TRP A 9 11.66 8.92 8.87
CA TRP A 9 10.92 9.88 8.07
C TRP A 9 11.12 9.69 6.56
N VAL A 10 12.24 9.09 6.12
CA VAL A 10 12.48 8.79 4.69
C VAL A 10 11.47 7.75 4.20
N TRP A 11 11.14 6.77 5.03
CA TRP A 11 10.12 5.77 4.72
C TRP A 11 8.73 6.39 4.63
N LEU A 12 8.38 7.36 5.49
CA LEU A 12 7.12 8.10 5.37
C LEU A 12 7.06 8.96 4.11
N ALA A 13 8.15 9.66 3.78
CA ALA A 13 8.23 10.43 2.54
C ALA A 13 8.04 9.53 1.31
N ALA A 14 8.70 8.36 1.29
CA ALA A 14 8.50 7.36 0.24
C ALA A 14 7.05 6.85 0.21
N ALA A 15 6.42 6.60 1.35
CA ALA A 15 5.01 6.20 1.43
C ALA A 15 4.07 7.23 0.80
N LEU A 16 4.30 8.52 1.04
CA LEU A 16 3.51 9.60 0.44
C LEU A 16 3.68 9.66 -1.07
N VAL A 17 4.92 9.54 -1.57
CA VAL A 17 5.21 9.53 -3.01
C VAL A 17 4.55 8.33 -3.70
N LEU A 18 4.62 7.14 -3.09
CA LEU A 18 3.95 5.93 -3.58
C LEU A 18 2.43 6.07 -3.56
N GLY A 19 1.86 6.63 -2.50
CA GLY A 19 0.44 6.91 -2.42
C GLY A 19 -0.03 7.89 -3.51
N LEU A 20 0.76 8.93 -3.80
CA LEU A 20 0.47 9.83 -4.91
C LEU A 20 0.59 9.13 -6.27
N ALA A 21 1.58 8.27 -6.45
CA ALA A 21 1.76 7.50 -7.69
C ALA A 21 0.56 6.61 -7.99
N GLU A 22 -0.08 6.02 -6.96
CA GLU A 22 -1.30 5.23 -7.12
C GLU A 22 -2.47 6.05 -7.70
N VAL A 23 -2.60 7.33 -7.30
CA VAL A 23 -3.66 8.22 -7.81
C VAL A 23 -3.46 8.48 -9.31
N LEU A 24 -2.21 8.56 -9.76
CA LEU A 24 -1.87 8.77 -11.18
C LEU A 24 -1.95 7.48 -12.00
N LEU A 25 -1.60 6.33 -11.40
CA LEU A 25 -1.50 5.03 -12.04
C LEU A 25 -2.22 3.97 -11.18
N PRO A 26 -3.56 3.86 -11.30
CA PRO A 26 -4.34 2.99 -10.42
C PRO A 26 -4.09 1.51 -10.74
N GLY A 27 -3.67 0.74 -9.72
CA GLY A 27 -3.37 -0.69 -9.84
C GLY A 27 -3.21 -1.45 -8.51
N PHE A 28 -3.44 -0.79 -7.37
CA PHE A 28 -3.24 -1.25 -5.99
C PHE A 28 -1.80 -1.62 -5.59
N ILE A 29 -0.85 -1.58 -6.53
CA ILE A 29 0.54 -1.98 -6.28
C ILE A 29 1.29 -0.92 -5.47
N PHE A 30 1.15 0.36 -5.84
CA PHE A 30 1.84 1.44 -5.13
C PHE A 30 1.22 1.67 -3.76
N LEU A 31 -0.10 1.51 -3.63
CA LEU A 31 -0.77 1.57 -2.33
C LEU A 31 -0.27 0.49 -1.37
N GLY A 32 -0.12 -0.76 -1.84
CA GLY A 32 0.43 -1.85 -1.03
C GLY A 32 1.85 -1.55 -0.54
N PHE A 33 2.68 -0.96 -1.41
CA PHE A 33 4.05 -0.59 -1.08
C PHE A 33 4.08 0.61 -0.12
N ALA A 34 3.19 1.59 -0.29
CA ALA A 34 3.04 2.73 0.60
C ALA A 34 2.69 2.28 2.04
N ILE A 35 1.73 1.37 2.18
CA ILE A 35 1.36 0.80 3.49
C ILE A 35 2.57 0.11 4.13
N ALA A 36 3.29 -0.73 3.39
CA ALA A 36 4.49 -1.37 3.90
C ALA A 36 5.58 -0.37 4.31
N ALA A 37 5.74 0.73 3.58
CA ALA A 37 6.70 1.79 3.93
C ALA A 37 6.31 2.50 5.25
N VAL A 38 5.02 2.73 5.50
CA VAL A 38 4.54 3.23 6.81
C VAL A 38 4.88 2.24 7.94
N LEU A 39 4.66 0.95 7.73
CA LEU A 39 4.99 -0.07 8.73
C LEU A 39 6.50 -0.10 9.02
N ILE A 40 7.35 -0.02 7.99
CA ILE A 40 8.80 0.01 8.14
C ILE A 40 9.27 1.29 8.85
N SER A 41 8.61 2.43 8.64
CA SER A 41 8.88 3.63 9.44
C SER A 41 8.74 3.34 10.94
N GLY A 42 7.72 2.56 11.34
CA GLY A 42 7.54 2.13 12.72
C GLY A 42 8.67 1.20 13.20
N VAL A 43 9.08 0.24 12.36
CA VAL A 43 10.21 -0.67 12.65
C VAL A 43 11.50 0.10 12.88
N VAL A 44 11.83 1.06 12.01
CA VAL A 44 13.04 1.88 12.14
C VAL A 44 12.99 2.77 13.39
N LEU A 45 11.80 3.24 13.79
CA LEU A 45 11.61 4.04 15.00
C LEU A 45 11.93 3.24 16.27
N ILE A 46 11.55 1.96 16.33
CA ILE A 46 11.70 1.12 17.53
C ILE A 46 12.99 0.28 17.55
N ALA A 47 13.57 0.01 16.39
CA ALA A 47 14.76 -0.83 16.25
C ALA A 47 15.74 -0.21 15.22
N PRO A 48 16.35 0.94 15.55
CA PRO A 48 17.21 1.70 14.65
C PRO A 48 18.53 0.97 14.31
N GLU A 49 18.94 -0.01 15.11
CA GLU A 49 20.14 -0.83 14.87
C GLU A 49 20.00 -1.88 13.75
N LEU A 50 18.80 -2.07 13.18
CA LEU A 50 18.64 -3.02 12.07
C LEU A 50 19.47 -2.61 10.84
N GLY A 51 20.28 -3.56 10.35
CA GLY A 51 21.05 -3.38 9.13
C GLY A 51 20.18 -3.29 7.88
N ALA A 52 20.70 -2.63 6.84
CA ALA A 52 20.02 -2.46 5.56
C ALA A 52 19.46 -3.76 4.94
N PRO A 53 20.18 -4.91 4.95
CA PRO A 53 19.64 -6.16 4.41
C PRO A 53 18.36 -6.63 5.13
N ALA A 54 18.34 -6.53 6.46
CA ALA A 54 17.18 -6.92 7.25
C ALA A 54 15.98 -5.98 7.00
N LEU A 55 16.22 -4.66 6.98
CA LEU A 55 15.16 -3.68 6.68
C LEU A 55 14.53 -3.91 5.31
N LEU A 56 15.35 -4.13 4.28
CA LEU A 56 14.85 -4.38 2.92
C LEU A 56 14.13 -5.71 2.80
N ALA A 57 14.56 -6.76 3.50
CA ALA A 57 13.87 -8.05 3.53
C ALA A 57 12.48 -7.94 4.17
N VAL A 58 12.38 -7.27 5.33
CA VAL A 58 11.09 -7.03 6.00
C VAL A 58 10.20 -6.14 5.15
N TYR A 59 10.74 -5.07 4.55
CA TYR A 59 9.98 -4.19 3.66
C TYR A 59 9.45 -4.95 2.44
N GLY A 60 10.31 -5.70 1.75
CA GLY A 60 9.93 -6.43 0.54
C GLY A 60 8.86 -7.49 0.82
N GLY A 61 9.03 -8.25 1.91
CA GLY A 61 8.02 -9.22 2.36
C GLY A 61 6.71 -8.55 2.75
N GLY A 62 6.78 -7.48 3.55
CA GLY A 62 5.61 -6.69 3.96
C GLY A 62 4.87 -6.07 2.77
N ALA A 63 5.59 -5.53 1.79
CA ALA A 63 5.05 -4.95 0.57
C ALA A 63 4.29 -5.99 -0.26
N LEU A 64 4.85 -7.19 -0.41
CA LEU A 64 4.18 -8.30 -1.09
C LEU A 64 2.90 -8.71 -0.37
N ILE A 65 2.95 -8.84 0.96
CA ILE A 65 1.79 -9.21 1.80
C ILE A 65 0.70 -8.14 1.72
N CYS A 66 1.05 -6.85 1.87
CA CYS A 66 0.10 -5.75 1.79
C CYS A 66 -0.57 -5.68 0.41
N TRP A 67 0.19 -5.82 -0.67
CA TRP A 67 -0.36 -5.83 -2.03
C TRP A 67 -1.31 -7.01 -2.27
N ILE A 68 -0.93 -8.22 -1.86
CA ILE A 68 -1.82 -9.39 -1.94
C ILE A 68 -3.08 -9.15 -1.10
N GLY A 69 -2.93 -8.64 0.11
CA GLY A 69 -4.03 -8.32 1.02
C GLY A 69 -5.04 -7.35 0.39
N LEU A 70 -4.56 -6.25 -0.19
CA LEU A 70 -5.42 -5.30 -0.90
C LEU A 70 -6.18 -5.97 -2.05
N ARG A 71 -5.50 -6.79 -2.86
CA ARG A 71 -6.14 -7.50 -3.97
C ARG A 71 -7.21 -8.49 -3.50
N VAL A 72 -6.99 -9.15 -2.37
CA VAL A 72 -7.97 -10.09 -1.79
C VAL A 72 -9.18 -9.34 -1.24
N VAL A 73 -8.95 -8.27 -0.47
CA VAL A 73 -10.02 -7.49 0.19
C VAL A 73 -10.92 -6.80 -0.84
N PHE A 74 -10.35 -6.22 -1.89
CA PHE A 74 -11.11 -5.44 -2.88
C PHE A 74 -11.53 -6.23 -4.14
N ARG A 75 -11.28 -7.55 -4.19
CA ARG A 75 -11.57 -8.39 -5.38
C ARG A 75 -13.02 -8.32 -5.86
N ASN A 76 -13.97 -8.17 -4.93
CA ASN A 76 -15.39 -8.31 -5.20
C ASN A 76 -16.13 -6.95 -5.28
N GLN A 77 -15.41 -5.85 -5.47
CA GLN A 77 -16.01 -4.53 -5.71
C GLN A 77 -16.55 -4.46 -7.14
N SER A 78 -17.54 -5.30 -7.47
CA SER A 78 -18.34 -5.08 -8.66
C SER A 78 -19.36 -4.01 -8.31
N SER A 79 -19.41 -2.94 -9.11
CA SER A 79 -20.60 -2.10 -9.17
C SER A 79 -21.69 -2.98 -9.75
N GLY A 80 -22.38 -3.73 -8.89
CA GLY A 80 -23.43 -4.65 -9.30
C GLY A 80 -24.31 -3.93 -10.30
N ALA A 81 -24.37 -4.44 -11.53
CA ALA A 81 -25.21 -3.84 -12.56
C ALA A 81 -26.61 -3.75 -11.97
N ARG A 82 -27.10 -2.53 -11.75
CA ARG A 82 -28.46 -2.33 -11.25
C ARG A 82 -29.38 -2.87 -12.32
N ILE A 83 -29.96 -4.05 -12.10
CA ILE A 83 -30.96 -4.61 -12.99
C ILE A 83 -32.22 -3.78 -12.78
N VAL A 84 -32.49 -2.85 -13.70
CA VAL A 84 -33.71 -2.06 -13.69
C VAL A 84 -34.78 -2.91 -14.37
N THR A 85 -35.64 -3.55 -13.56
CA THR A 85 -36.73 -4.41 -14.04
C THR A 85 -38.04 -3.67 -14.27
N LYS A 86 -38.13 -2.43 -13.78
CA LYS A 86 -39.33 -1.60 -13.88
C LYS A 86 -39.06 -0.44 -14.82
N ASP A 87 -39.73 -0.45 -15.97
CA ASP A 87 -39.69 0.64 -16.92
C ASP A 87 -40.64 1.78 -16.48
N ILE A 88 -40.34 3.01 -16.88
CA ILE A 88 -41.17 4.18 -16.61
C ILE A 88 -42.48 4.17 -17.40
N ASN A 89 -42.56 3.33 -18.43
CA ASN A 89 -43.73 3.17 -19.31
C ASN A 89 -44.66 2.02 -18.88
N ASP A 90 -44.26 1.23 -17.88
CA ASP A 90 -45.16 0.29 -17.23
C ASP A 90 -46.03 1.10 -16.25
N ASN A 91 -47.12 1.69 -16.77
CA ASN A 91 -48.07 2.59 -16.05
C ASN A 91 -48.32 2.22 -14.59
#